data_AF-G9QW06-F1
#
_entry.id   AF-G9QW06-F1
#
_cell.length_a   1.000
_cell.length_b   1.000
_cell.length_c   1.000
_cell.angle_alpha   90.00
_cell.angle_beta   90.00
_cell.angle_gamma   90.00
#
_symmetry.space_group_name_H-M   'P 1'
#
loop_
_entity.id
_entity.type
_entity.pdbx_description
1 polymer ?
#
loop_
_entity_poly.entity_id
_entity_poly.type
_entity_poly.pdbx_seq_one_letter_code
_entity_poly.pdbx_strand_id
1 'polypeptide(L)'
;MGDFIYSLFSNTHIVIGVGIILVFFIFFLTNLIKSKRLHSQSSDILITIGIGFTFLGIFLGLIDFDANDVENSIPKLINGIKTAFSISIFAIFGSIFLKLIEIFFFGAMNKENKNEEFDVAELIKNQEEIILLLKKISEK
;
A
#
# COMPACT_ATOMS: atom_id res chain seq x y z
N MET A 1 0.07 9.99 -26.47
CA MET A 1 0.38 10.18 -25.03
C MET A 1 -0.11 11.52 -24.50
N GLY A 2 0.10 12.64 -25.22
CA GLY A 2 -0.41 13.97 -24.80
C GLY A 2 -1.91 14.01 -24.55
N ASP A 3 -2.72 13.49 -25.47
CA ASP A 3 -4.19 13.53 -25.34
C ASP A 3 -4.73 12.76 -24.12
N PHE A 4 -4.05 11.68 -23.74
CA PHE A 4 -4.37 10.92 -22.54
C PHE A 4 -4.10 11.75 -21.28
N ILE A 5 -2.93 12.38 -21.20
CA ILE A 5 -2.55 13.28 -20.10
C ILE A 5 -3.54 14.45 -20.00
N TYR A 6 -3.90 15.10 -21.12
CA TYR A 6 -4.89 16.17 -21.11
C TYR A 6 -6.28 15.70 -20.65
N SER A 7 -6.73 14.52 -21.08
CA SER A 7 -7.99 13.94 -20.60
C SER A 7 -7.95 13.55 -19.12
N LEU A 8 -6.76 13.24 -18.57
CA LEU A 8 -6.58 12.94 -17.16
C LEU A 8 -6.72 14.22 -16.31
N PHE A 9 -6.15 15.33 -16.79
CA PHE A 9 -6.17 16.63 -16.10
C PHE A 9 -7.44 17.46 -16.35
N SER A 10 -8.20 17.19 -17.41
CA SER A 10 -9.46 17.91 -17.68
C SER A 10 -10.61 17.44 -16.78
N ASN A 11 -10.53 16.22 -16.24
CA ASN A 11 -11.54 15.65 -15.36
C ASN A 11 -11.26 16.03 -13.90
N THR A 12 -12.03 16.99 -13.38
CA THR A 12 -11.89 17.54 -12.02
C THR A 12 -11.79 16.47 -10.93
N HIS A 13 -12.58 15.39 -11.04
CA HIS A 13 -12.58 14.29 -10.06
C HIS A 13 -11.27 13.49 -10.06
N ILE A 14 -10.68 13.25 -11.24
CA ILE A 14 -9.40 12.54 -11.37
C ILE A 14 -8.28 13.40 -10.78
N VAL A 15 -8.27 14.69 -11.08
CA VAL A 15 -7.26 15.63 -10.56
C VAL A 15 -7.27 15.69 -9.03
N ILE A 16 -8.46 15.76 -8.42
CA ILE A 16 -8.60 15.77 -6.96
C ILE A 16 -8.07 14.47 -6.36
N GLY A 17 -8.47 13.31 -6.90
CA GLY A 17 -8.03 12.00 -6.40
C GLY A 17 -6.51 11.80 -6.51
N VAL A 18 -5.92 12.14 -7.66
CA VAL A 18 -4.47 12.09 -7.87
C VAL A 18 -3.74 13.09 -6.97
N GLY A 19 -4.31 14.29 -6.77
CA GLY A 19 -3.76 15.30 -5.86
C GLY A 19 -3.69 14.81 -4.41
N ILE A 20 -4.75 14.15 -3.91
CA ILE A 20 -4.75 13.54 -2.57
C ILE A 20 -3.64 12.50 -2.44
N ILE A 21 -3.51 11.59 -3.40
CA ILE A 21 -2.44 10.58 -3.41
C ILE A 21 -1.06 11.24 -3.42
N LEU A 22 -0.86 12.28 -4.23
CA LEU A 22 0.41 13.01 -4.29
C LEU A 22 0.76 13.67 -2.95
N VAL A 23 -0.20 14.27 -2.26
CA VAL A 23 0.02 14.88 -0.94
C VAL A 23 0.47 13.82 0.07
N PHE A 24 -0.22 12.68 0.13
CA PHE A 24 0.19 11.57 1.00
C PHE A 24 1.57 11.02 0.62
N PHE A 25 1.84 10.84 -0.66
CA PHE A 25 3.13 10.39 -1.17
C PHE A 25 4.26 11.35 -0.77
N ILE A 26 4.08 12.66 -0.95
CA ILE A 26 5.07 13.69 -0.55
C ILE A 26 5.25 13.72 0.97
N PHE A 27 4.17 13.58 1.74
CA PHE A 27 4.23 13.49 3.20
C PHE A 27 5.07 12.27 3.64
N PHE A 28 4.82 11.09 3.09
CA PHE A 28 5.62 9.90 3.39
C PHE A 28 7.07 10.05 2.93
N LEU A 29 7.31 10.65 1.76
CA LEU A 29 8.65 10.90 1.24
C LEU A 29 9.44 11.88 2.11
N THR A 30 8.79 12.92 2.63
CA THR A 30 9.42 13.88 3.54
C THR A 30 9.78 13.22 4.88
N ASN A 31 8.88 12.38 5.40
CA ASN A 31 9.16 11.59 6.61
C ASN A 31 10.31 10.59 6.40
N LEU A 32 10.38 9.94 5.24
CA LEU A 32 11.48 9.07 4.83
C LEU A 32 12.83 9.81 4.87
N ILE A 33 12.91 10.99 4.23
CA ILE A 33 14.14 11.77 4.15
C ILE A 33 14.56 12.28 5.54
N LYS A 34 13.60 12.75 6.36
CA LYS A 34 13.88 13.34 7.67
C LYS A 34 14.22 12.29 8.74
N SER A 35 13.48 11.19 8.80
CA SER A 35 13.66 10.15 9.82
C SER A 35 14.73 9.12 9.43
N LYS A 36 15.23 9.14 8.19
CA LYS A 36 16.12 8.11 7.62
C LYS A 36 15.57 6.68 7.76
N ARG A 37 14.26 6.56 7.96
CA ARG A 37 13.54 5.31 8.16
C ARG A 37 12.13 5.52 7.65
N LEU A 38 11.75 4.73 6.66
CA LEU A 38 10.34 4.58 6.32
C LEU A 38 9.66 3.78 7.41
N HIS A 39 8.43 4.16 7.77
CA HIS A 39 7.61 3.24 8.52
C HIS A 39 7.31 2.04 7.61
N SER A 40 7.46 0.82 8.12
CA SER A 40 7.37 -0.41 7.32
C SER A 40 6.06 -0.54 6.54
N GLN A 41 4.99 0.12 7.00
CA GLN A 41 3.66 0.09 6.42
C GLN A 41 3.34 1.26 5.47
N SER A 42 4.29 2.18 5.22
CA SER A 42 4.01 3.39 4.41
C SER A 42 3.58 3.05 2.97
N SER A 43 4.26 2.08 2.36
CA SER A 43 3.91 1.56 1.03
C SER A 43 2.54 0.86 1.06
N ASP A 44 2.26 0.10 2.11
CA ASP A 44 1.03 -0.70 2.22
C ASP A 44 -0.19 0.20 2.40
N ILE A 45 -0.09 1.26 3.21
CA ILE A 45 -1.14 2.27 3.40
C ILE A 45 -1.50 2.92 2.05
N LEU A 46 -0.49 3.23 1.22
CA LEU A 46 -0.74 3.84 -0.08
C LEU A 46 -1.47 2.90 -1.04
N ILE A 47 -1.15 1.60 -1.01
CA ILE A 47 -1.89 0.56 -1.75
C ILE A 47 -3.33 0.47 -1.24
N THR A 48 -3.53 0.43 0.08
CA THR A 48 -4.88 0.39 0.68
C THR A 48 -5.72 1.61 0.30
N ILE A 49 -5.11 2.81 0.26
CA ILE A 49 -5.77 4.02 -0.24
C ILE A 49 -6.19 3.85 -1.71
N GLY A 50 -5.30 3.33 -2.57
CA GLY A 50 -5.62 3.06 -3.97
C GLY A 50 -6.78 2.06 -4.16
N ILE A 51 -6.80 0.99 -3.37
CA ILE A 51 -7.91 0.02 -3.34
C ILE A 51 -9.20 0.71 -2.87
N GLY A 52 -9.13 1.52 -1.81
CA GLY A 52 -10.26 2.30 -1.30
C GLY A 52 -10.86 3.22 -2.36
N PHE A 53 -10.04 3.92 -3.14
CA PHE A 53 -10.51 4.74 -4.26
C PHE A 53 -11.22 3.92 -5.34
N THR A 54 -10.79 2.69 -5.60
CA THR A 54 -11.46 1.80 -6.56
C THR A 54 -12.87 1.46 -6.08
N PHE A 55 -13.04 1.10 -4.81
CA PHE A 55 -14.35 0.86 -4.22
C PHE A 55 -15.21 2.13 -4.19
N LEU A 56 -14.61 3.28 -3.88
CA LEU A 56 -15.30 4.57 -3.89
C LEU A 56 -15.85 4.90 -5.30
N GLY A 57 -15.06 4.72 -6.35
CA GLY A 57 -15.51 5.02 -7.71
C GLY A 57 -16.58 4.06 -8.23
N ILE A 58 -16.52 2.78 -7.83
CA ILE A 58 -17.62 1.83 -8.06
C ILE A 58 -18.88 2.31 -7.33
N PHE A 59 -18.77 2.64 -6.04
CA PHE A 59 -19.89 3.12 -5.23
C PHE A 59 -20.54 4.38 -5.81
N LEU A 60 -19.74 5.37 -6.21
CA LEU A 60 -20.24 6.59 -6.86
C LEU A 60 -20.92 6.30 -8.21
N GLY A 61 -20.40 5.32 -8.97
CA GLY A 61 -21.03 4.87 -10.21
C GLY A 61 -22.35 4.13 -9.99
N LEU A 62 -22.54 3.51 -8.82
CA LEU A 62 -23.77 2.80 -8.45
C LEU A 62 -24.86 3.71 -7.87
N ILE A 63 -24.51 4.85 -7.27
CA ILE A 63 -25.50 5.77 -6.65
C ILE A 63 -26.57 6.20 -7.66
N ASP A 64 -26.16 6.50 -8.89
CA ASP A 64 -27.05 6.97 -9.97
C ASP A 64 -27.48 5.83 -10.92
N PHE A 65 -27.22 4.57 -10.55
CA PHE A 65 -27.52 3.43 -11.41
C PHE A 65 -28.98 3.01 -11.28
N ASP A 66 -29.74 3.10 -12.37
CA ASP A 66 -31.10 2.58 -12.47
C ASP A 66 -31.11 1.22 -13.19
N ALA A 67 -31.56 0.18 -12.49
CA ALA A 67 -31.69 -1.16 -13.04
C ALA A 67 -32.82 -1.28 -14.09
N ASN A 68 -33.75 -0.34 -14.12
CA ASN A 68 -34.82 -0.28 -15.13
C ASN A 68 -34.38 0.43 -16.41
N ASP A 69 -33.31 1.22 -16.33
CA ASP A 69 -32.72 1.96 -17.46
C ASP A 69 -31.20 1.73 -17.53
N VAL A 70 -30.85 0.46 -17.81
CA VAL A 70 -29.47 0.00 -17.85
C VAL A 70 -28.66 0.69 -18.95
N GLU A 71 -29.28 0.99 -20.10
CA GLU A 71 -28.60 1.58 -21.25
C GLU A 71 -28.06 2.98 -20.93
N ASN A 72 -28.82 3.78 -20.19
CA ASN A 72 -28.36 5.10 -19.73
C ASN A 72 -27.49 5.04 -18.46
N SER A 73 -27.61 3.97 -17.66
CA SER A 73 -26.88 3.82 -16.39
C SER A 73 -25.46 3.27 -16.56
N ILE A 74 -25.22 2.39 -17.55
CA ILE A 74 -23.91 1.78 -17.80
C ILE A 74 -22.81 2.82 -18.07
N PRO A 75 -23.01 3.85 -18.93
CA PRO A 75 -21.96 4.83 -19.21
C PRO A 75 -21.46 5.56 -17.96
N LYS A 76 -22.36 5.94 -17.05
CA LYS A 76 -22.00 6.60 -15.78
C LYS A 76 -21.20 5.66 -14.87
N LEU A 77 -21.65 4.41 -14.76
CA LEU A 77 -20.95 3.38 -13.99
C LEU A 77 -19.51 3.16 -14.50
N ILE A 78 -19.36 2.99 -15.81
CA ILE A 78 -18.05 2.80 -16.45
C ILE A 78 -17.16 4.02 -16.22
N ASN A 79 -17.69 5.23 -16.27
CA ASN A 79 -16.91 6.44 -16.02
C ASN A 79 -16.41 6.55 -14.58
N GLY A 80 -17.26 6.19 -13.60
CA GLY A 80 -16.90 6.08 -12.20
C GLY A 80 -15.76 5.08 -11.98
N ILE A 81 -15.89 3.88 -12.55
CA ILE A 81 -14.87 2.81 -12.48
C ILE A 81 -13.56 3.25 -13.16
N LYS A 82 -13.62 3.84 -14.35
CA LYS A 82 -12.44 4.30 -15.10
C LYS A 82 -11.64 5.35 -14.31
N THR A 83 -12.33 6.27 -13.66
CA THR A 83 -11.73 7.29 -12.79
C THR A 83 -11.05 6.65 -11.60
N ALA A 84 -11.77 5.78 -10.88
CA ALA A 84 -11.27 5.02 -9.73
C ALA A 84 -10.00 4.23 -10.04
N PHE A 85 -10.02 3.53 -11.17
CA PHE A 85 -8.93 2.70 -11.66
C PHE A 85 -7.70 3.53 -12.03
N SER A 86 -7.89 4.69 -12.63
CA SER A 86 -6.78 5.60 -12.95
C SER A 86 -6.08 6.09 -11.68
N ILE A 87 -6.86 6.48 -10.67
CA ILE A 87 -6.36 6.94 -9.36
C ILE A 87 -5.57 5.81 -8.65
N SER A 88 -6.07 4.57 -8.69
CA SER A 88 -5.38 3.44 -8.04
C SER A 88 -4.05 3.08 -8.70
N ILE A 89 -3.93 3.23 -10.03
CA ILE A 89 -2.66 3.10 -10.73
C ILE A 89 -1.61 4.05 -10.16
N PHE A 90 -1.95 5.33 -9.96
CA PHE A 90 -1.01 6.30 -9.38
C PHE A 90 -0.60 5.94 -7.94
N ALA A 91 -1.53 5.43 -7.14
CA ALA A 91 -1.21 4.97 -5.78
C ALA A 91 -0.21 3.80 -5.79
N ILE A 92 -0.42 2.81 -6.67
CA ILE A 92 0.45 1.65 -6.82
C ILE A 92 1.83 2.06 -7.34
N PHE A 93 1.89 2.95 -8.34
CA PHE A 93 3.18 3.49 -8.78
C PHE A 93 3.90 4.20 -7.62
N GLY A 94 3.19 5.06 -6.87
CA GLY A 94 3.74 5.72 -5.70
C GLY A 94 4.29 4.74 -4.66
N SER A 95 3.58 3.64 -4.38
CA SER A 95 4.02 2.66 -3.38
C SER A 95 5.29 1.92 -3.83
N ILE A 96 5.34 1.56 -5.12
CA ILE A 96 6.54 0.98 -5.75
C ILE A 96 7.72 1.96 -5.65
N PHE A 97 7.51 3.24 -5.93
CA PHE A 97 8.56 4.26 -5.81
C PHE A 97 9.07 4.38 -4.37
N LEU A 98 8.19 4.44 -3.36
CA LEU A 98 8.59 4.47 -1.95
C LEU A 98 9.46 3.26 -1.59
N LYS A 99 9.03 2.06 -1.99
CA LYS A 99 9.75 0.81 -1.71
C LYS A 99 11.10 0.74 -2.43
N LEU A 100 11.18 1.23 -3.67
CA LEU A 100 12.43 1.29 -4.42
C LEU A 100 13.42 2.26 -3.79
N ILE A 101 12.95 3.42 -3.33
CA ILE A 101 13.77 4.38 -2.59
C ILE A 101 14.26 3.77 -1.28
N GLU A 102 13.39 3.07 -0.53
CA GLU A 102 13.79 2.35 0.68
C GLU A 102 14.93 1.36 0.41
N ILE A 103 14.79 0.52 -0.62
CA ILE A 103 15.79 -0.50 -0.96
C ILE A 103 17.09 0.15 -1.44
N PHE A 104 17.02 1.16 -2.31
CA PHE A 104 18.21 1.73 -2.93
C PHE A 104 18.97 2.70 -2.02
N PHE A 105 18.27 3.56 -1.26
CA PHE A 105 18.89 4.53 -0.35
C PHE A 105 19.16 3.94 1.05
N PHE A 106 18.28 3.06 1.55
CA PHE A 106 18.37 2.52 2.92
C PHE A 106 18.66 1.02 2.99
N GLY A 107 18.75 0.31 1.86
CA GLY A 107 19.13 -1.11 1.82
C GLY A 107 20.54 -1.39 2.37
N ALA A 108 21.40 -0.37 2.51
CA ALA A 108 22.67 -0.49 3.23
C ALA A 108 22.53 -0.46 4.76
N MET A 109 21.38 -0.02 5.30
CA MET A 109 21.16 0.20 6.74
C MET A 109 20.03 -0.67 7.32
N ASN A 110 19.38 -1.50 6.51
CA ASN A 110 18.21 -2.31 6.90
C ASN A 110 18.52 -3.80 7.10
N LYS A 111 19.76 -4.15 7.45
CA LYS A 111 20.10 -5.52 7.87
C LYS A 111 19.69 -5.85 9.31
N GLU A 112 19.10 -4.89 10.05
CA GLU A 112 18.89 -5.05 11.50
C GLU A 112 17.46 -4.78 12.01
N ASN A 113 16.45 -4.53 11.17
CA ASN A 113 15.09 -4.33 11.67
C ASN A 113 14.00 -5.00 10.81
N LYS A 114 14.28 -6.24 10.37
CA LYS A 114 13.26 -7.25 10.05
C LYS A 114 13.49 -8.57 10.80
N ASN A 115 14.16 -8.52 11.96
CA ASN A 115 14.27 -9.66 12.88
C ASN A 115 13.37 -9.42 14.11
N GLU A 116 12.07 -9.29 13.88
CA GLU A 116 11.09 -9.93 14.78
C GLU A 116 10.71 -11.32 14.20
N GLU A 117 11.60 -11.90 13.40
CA GLU A 117 11.62 -13.35 13.24
C GLU A 117 12.25 -13.89 14.52
N PHE A 118 11.37 -14.28 15.45
CA PHE A 118 11.62 -15.18 16.57
C PHE A 118 12.77 -16.12 16.21
N ASP A 119 13.98 -15.88 16.74
CA ASP A 119 15.16 -16.63 16.32
C ASP A 119 14.96 -18.09 16.71
N VAL A 120 14.57 -18.90 15.72
CA VAL A 120 14.26 -20.31 15.90
C VAL A 120 15.49 -21.03 16.47
N ALA A 121 16.70 -20.55 16.20
CA ALA A 121 17.92 -21.09 16.80
C ALA A 121 18.03 -20.76 18.29
N GLU A 122 17.65 -19.56 18.73
CA GLU A 122 17.62 -19.19 20.15
C GLU A 122 16.56 -19.99 20.93
N LEU A 123 15.40 -20.24 20.33
CA LEU A 123 14.36 -21.09 20.92
C LEU A 123 14.77 -22.55 21.00
N ILE A 124 15.42 -23.08 19.96
CA ILE A 124 15.92 -24.46 19.95
C ILE A 124 16.96 -24.60 21.05
N LYS A 125 17.89 -23.65 21.18
CA LYS A 125 18.91 -23.65 22.23
C LYS A 125 18.30 -23.59 23.64
N ASN A 126 17.32 -22.71 23.85
CA ASN A 126 16.63 -22.60 25.14
C ASN A 126 15.82 -23.87 25.45
N GLN A 127 15.22 -24.51 24.44
CA GLN A 127 14.52 -25.79 24.62
C GLN A 127 15.47 -26.95 24.89
N GLU A 128 16.64 -27.01 24.25
CA GLU A 128 17.69 -28.00 24.53
C GLU A 128 18.16 -27.91 25.98
N GLU A 129 18.36 -26.69 26.50
CA GLU A 129 18.78 -26.47 27.88
C GLU A 129 17.71 -26.94 28.89
N ILE A 130 16.43 -26.67 28.62
CA ILE A 130 15.30 -27.13 29.44
C ILE A 130 15.21 -28.67 29.43
N ILE A 131 15.34 -29.30 28.27
CA ILE A 131 15.30 -30.79 28.15
C ILE A 131 16.44 -31.43 28.95
N LEU A 132 17.63 -30.81 28.94
CA LEU A 132 18.79 -31.32 29.65
C LEU A 132 18.65 -31.20 31.17
N LEU A 133 18.00 -30.14 31.66
CA LEU A 133 17.62 -29.98 33.07
C LEU A 133 16.58 -31.03 33.49
N LEU A 134 15.55 -31.27 32.67
CA LEU A 134 14.55 -32.31 32.95
C LEU A 134 15.18 -33.70 33.00
N LYS A 135 16.12 -34.01 32.11
CA LYS A 135 16.86 -35.29 32.13
C LYS A 135 17.68 -35.45 33.42
N LYS A 136 18.38 -34.40 33.86
CA LYS A 136 19.13 -34.41 35.14
C LYS A 136 18.24 -34.58 36.37
N ILE A 137 17.02 -34.05 36.35
CA ILE A 137 16.04 -34.21 37.43
C ILE A 137 15.45 -35.62 37.41
N SER A 138 15.21 -36.21 36.23
CA SER A 138 14.65 -37.56 36.08
C SER A 138 15.63 -38.70 36.41
N GLU A 139 16.93 -38.46 36.32
CA GLU A 139 17.98 -39.46 36.62
C GLU A 139 18.41 -39.49 38.10
N LYS A 140 17.74 -38.70 38.97
CA LYS A 140 18.01 -38.60 40.42
C LYS A 140 16.84 -39.15 41.22
#